data_AF-A0A963J337-F1
#
_entry.id   AF-A0A963J337-F1
#
_cell.length_a   1.000
_cell.length_b   1.000
_cell.length_c   1.000
_cell.angle_alpha   90.00
_cell.angle_beta   90.00
_cell.angle_gamma   90.00
#
_symmetry.space_group_name_H-M   'P 1'
#
loop_
_entity.id
_entity.type
_entity.pdbx_description
1 polymer ?
#
loop_
_entity_poly.entity_id
_entity_poly.type
_entity_poly.pdbx_seq_one_letter_code
_entity_poly.pdbx_strand_id
1 'polypeptide(L)'
;CPHLTLATRAHAWRGWYAECGWHYTLHASRGPRYELFSMVIAAAAAGLGVGLVPQLLAQEALDSGRLVPAHPQALAGEQGYWFVQPQHRPGPEALQVFREWLARV
;
A
#
# COMPACT_ATOMS: atom_id res chain seq x y z
N CYS A 1 -10.20 -0.88 16.54
CA CYS A 1 -8.85 -0.35 16.26
C CYS A 1 -8.97 0.78 15.23
N PRO A 2 -8.26 1.91 15.37
CA PRO A 2 -8.27 3.00 14.38
C PRO A 2 -7.77 2.54 13.00
N HIS A 3 -8.43 3.03 11.94
CA HIS A 3 -8.09 2.72 10.55
C HIS A 3 -7.19 3.83 9.99
N LEU A 4 -5.89 3.56 9.91
CA LEU A 4 -4.92 4.48 9.32
C LEU A 4 -5.18 4.55 7.82
N THR A 5 -5.48 5.75 7.32
CA THR A 5 -5.96 5.95 5.94
C THR A 5 -4.94 6.75 5.14
N LEU A 6 -4.71 6.34 3.89
CA LEU A 6 -3.93 7.14 2.94
C LEU A 6 -4.86 8.15 2.24
N ALA A 7 -4.50 9.43 2.23
CA ALA A 7 -5.32 10.52 1.67
C ALA A 7 -5.66 10.29 0.18
N THR A 8 -4.68 9.81 -0.60
CA THR A 8 -4.84 9.49 -2.02
C THR A 8 -5.64 8.21 -2.29
N ARG A 9 -6.00 7.45 -1.25
CA ARG A 9 -6.79 6.21 -1.33
C ARG A 9 -7.91 6.18 -0.28
N ALA A 10 -8.67 7.27 -0.18
CA ALA A 10 -9.74 7.45 0.81
C ALA A 10 -10.83 6.36 0.81
N HIS A 11 -10.99 5.62 -0.29
CA HIS A 11 -11.98 4.54 -0.43
C HIS A 11 -11.42 3.14 -0.16
N ALA A 12 -10.11 2.96 0.06
CA ALA A 12 -9.50 1.64 0.22
C ALA A 12 -10.14 0.81 1.34
N TRP A 13 -10.39 1.43 2.49
CA TRP A 13 -11.06 0.76 3.61
C TRP A 13 -12.49 0.36 3.29
N ARG A 14 -13.24 1.21 2.58
CA ARG A 14 -14.59 0.83 2.13
C ARG A 14 -14.56 -0.38 1.20
N GLY A 15 -13.60 -0.42 0.27
CA GLY A 15 -13.39 -1.56 -0.62
C GLY A 15 -13.05 -2.83 0.16
N TRP A 16 -12.11 -2.76 1.10
CA TRP A 16 -11.69 -3.91 1.90
C TRP A 16 -12.84 -4.46 2.76
N TYR A 17 -13.66 -3.59 3.35
CA TYR A 17 -14.87 -4.01 4.06
C TYR A 17 -15.85 -4.74 3.15
N ALA A 18 -16.06 -4.24 1.93
CA ALA A 18 -16.93 -4.88 0.95
C ALA A 18 -16.42 -6.27 0.54
N GLU A 19 -15.11 -6.42 0.31
CA GLU A 19 -14.50 -7.73 0.02
C GLU A 19 -14.62 -8.71 1.19
N CYS A 20 -14.59 -8.23 2.43
CA CYS A 20 -14.85 -9.05 3.62
C CYS A 20 -16.34 -9.38 3.82
N GLY A 21 -17.26 -8.80 3.03
CA GLY A 21 -18.70 -8.91 3.24
C GLY A 21 -19.21 -8.16 4.48
N TRP A 22 -18.49 -7.13 4.92
CA TRP A 22 -18.78 -6.37 6.14
C TRP A 22 -19.34 -4.97 5.86
N HIS A 23 -20.13 -4.45 6.80
CA HIS A 23 -20.64 -3.09 6.71
C HIS A 23 -19.58 -2.06 7.15
N TYR A 24 -19.26 -1.13 6.24
CA TYR A 24 -18.39 0.00 6.55
C TYR A 24 -19.13 1.03 7.43
N THR A 25 -18.64 1.24 8.66
CA THR A 25 -19.31 2.09 9.65
C THR A 25 -18.70 3.50 9.73
N LEU A 26 -19.46 4.45 10.32
CA LEU A 26 -18.96 5.78 10.66
C LEU A 26 -17.75 5.75 11.62
N HIS A 27 -17.64 4.72 12.47
CA HIS A 27 -16.48 4.57 13.34
C HIS A 27 -15.23 4.18 12.54
N ALA A 28 -15.37 3.30 11.54
CA ALA A 28 -14.27 2.91 10.66
C ALA A 28 -13.74 4.09 9.83
N SER A 29 -14.57 5.11 9.53
CA SER A 29 -14.15 6.27 8.74
C SER A 29 -13.43 7.38 9.50
N ARG A 30 -13.28 7.26 10.83
CA ARG A 30 -12.75 8.34 11.70
C ARG A 30 -11.27 8.20 12.05
N GLY A 31 -10.55 7.32 11.38
CA GLY A 31 -9.12 7.17 11.58
C GLY A 31 -8.28 8.32 11.00
N PRO A 32 -7.03 8.48 11.46
CA PRO A 32 -6.12 9.50 10.96
C PRO A 32 -5.80 9.30 9.48
N ARG A 33 -5.54 10.41 8.78
CA ARG A 33 -5.16 10.44 7.36
C ARG A 33 -3.69 10.81 7.22
N TYR A 34 -3.01 10.10 6.33
CA TYR A 34 -1.59 10.29 6.02
C TYR A 34 -1.41 10.46 4.52
N GLU A 35 -0.33 11.13 4.12
CA GLU A 35 -0.04 11.40 2.70
C GLU A 35 0.81 10.31 2.04
N LEU A 36 1.59 9.55 2.82
CA LEU A 36 2.53 8.55 2.32
C LEU A 36 2.34 7.19 2.99
N PHE A 37 2.58 6.10 2.24
CA PHE A 37 2.55 4.74 2.81
C PHE A 37 3.56 4.55 3.93
N SER A 38 4.75 5.16 3.84
CA SER A 38 5.76 5.11 4.89
C SER A 38 5.25 5.65 6.23
N MET A 39 4.42 6.70 6.21
CA MET A 39 3.80 7.25 7.42
C MET A 39 2.75 6.29 8.01
N VAL A 40 1.96 5.64 7.16
CA VAL A 40 0.98 4.63 7.58
C VAL A 40 1.69 3.43 8.23
N ILE A 41 2.77 2.94 7.61
CA ILE A 41 3.60 1.85 8.13
C ILE A 41 4.21 2.23 9.48
N ALA A 42 4.81 3.41 9.59
CA ALA A 42 5.40 3.89 10.83
C ALA A 42 4.35 4.02 11.96
N ALA A 43 3.17 4.57 11.64
CA ALA A 43 2.08 4.70 12.60
C ALA A 43 1.53 3.33 13.06
N ALA A 44 1.39 2.37 12.14
CA ALA A 44 0.99 1.00 12.48
C ALA A 44 2.05 0.32 13.37
N ALA A 45 3.34 0.46 13.04
CA ALA A 45 4.43 -0.12 13.82
C ALA A 45 4.55 0.52 15.22
N ALA A 46 4.13 1.78 15.37
CA ALA A 46 4.01 2.47 16.66
C ALA A 46 2.73 2.09 17.44
N GLY A 47 1.91 1.15 16.94
CA GLY A 47 0.70 0.69 17.61
C GLY A 47 -0.50 1.64 17.52
N LEU A 48 -0.48 2.63 16.62
CA LEU A 48 -1.52 3.66 16.52
C LEU A 48 -2.79 3.18 15.78
N GLY A 49 -2.73 2.03 15.11
CA GLY A 49 -3.87 1.49 14.38
C GLY A 49 -3.49 0.40 13.38
N VAL A 50 -4.43 0.07 12.50
CA VAL A 50 -4.22 -0.83 11.35
C VAL A 50 -4.21 0.00 10.07
N GLY A 51 -3.32 -0.32 9.13
CA GLY A 51 -3.23 0.35 7.84
C GLY A 51 -3.37 -0.62 6.66
N LEU A 52 -3.96 -0.14 5.56
CA LEU A 52 -3.93 -0.81 4.26
C LEU A 52 -2.76 -0.26 3.44
N VAL A 53 -1.76 -1.09 3.18
CA VAL A 53 -0.52 -0.71 2.48
C VAL A 53 -0.10 -1.81 1.50
N PRO A 54 0.61 -1.50 0.41
CA PRO A 54 1.21 -2.50 -0.45
C PRO A 54 2.17 -3.39 0.36
N GLN A 55 2.02 -4.71 0.25
CA GLN A 55 2.84 -5.66 0.99
C GLN A 55 4.34 -5.45 0.73
N LEU A 56 4.71 -5.16 -0.53
CA LEU A 56 6.08 -4.83 -0.92
C LEU A 56 6.71 -3.74 -0.04
N LEU A 57 5.96 -2.69 0.31
CA LEU A 57 6.47 -1.59 1.12
C LEU A 57 6.53 -1.94 2.62
N ALA A 58 5.69 -2.87 3.07
CA ALA A 58 5.65 -3.32 4.46
C ALA A 58 6.62 -4.47 4.77
N GLN A 59 7.23 -5.08 3.75
CA GLN A 59 7.97 -6.33 3.87
C GLN A 59 9.07 -6.28 4.94
N GLU A 60 9.90 -5.23 4.97
CA GLU A 60 10.93 -5.07 6.00
C GLU A 60 10.35 -5.05 7.43
N ALA A 61 9.21 -4.38 7.62
CA ALA A 61 8.55 -4.30 8.91
C ALA A 61 7.87 -5.62 9.30
N LEU A 62 7.40 -6.40 8.33
CA LEU A 62 6.87 -7.75 8.54
C LEU A 62 7.99 -8.73 8.89
N ASP A 63 9.09 -8.72 8.14
CA ASP A 63 10.25 -9.60 8.35
C ASP A 63 10.92 -9.37 9.70
N SER A 64 10.97 -8.11 10.14
CA SER A 64 11.49 -7.73 11.46
C SER A 64 10.49 -7.95 12.61
N GLY A 65 9.26 -8.37 12.33
CA GLY A 65 8.20 -8.57 13.33
C GLY A 65 7.66 -7.28 13.96
N ARG A 66 8.06 -6.09 13.45
CA ARG A 66 7.48 -4.79 13.86
C ARG A 66 6.03 -4.64 13.43
N LEU A 67 5.65 -5.33 12.35
CA LEU A 67 4.28 -5.45 11.88
C LEU A 67 3.92 -6.92 11.77
N VAL A 68 2.62 -7.17 11.85
CA VAL A 68 2.01 -8.47 11.55
C VAL A 68 0.81 -8.25 10.64
N PRO A 69 0.44 -9.24 9.79
CA PRO A 69 -0.81 -9.18 9.05
C PRO A 69 -1.98 -9.07 10.03
N ALA A 70 -2.77 -7.99 9.92
CA ALA A 70 -3.90 -7.76 10.82
C ALA A 70 -5.12 -8.66 10.50
N HIS A 71 -5.21 -9.16 9.27
CA HIS A 71 -6.29 -10.02 8.80
C HIS A 71 -5.82 -10.83 7.57
N PRO A 72 -6.32 -12.07 7.34
CA PRO A 72 -5.93 -12.87 6.17
C PRO A 72 -6.43 -12.30 4.84
N GLN A 73 -7.54 -11.57 4.82
CA GLN A 73 -8.05 -10.90 3.61
C GLN A 73 -7.16 -9.71 3.25
N ALA A 74 -6.57 -9.75 2.05
CA ALA A 74 -5.96 -8.59 1.41
C ALA A 74 -6.98 -7.88 0.52
N LEU A 75 -6.86 -6.55 0.37
CA LEU A 75 -7.60 -5.81 -0.65
C LEU A 75 -6.93 -6.06 -2.01
N ALA A 76 -7.68 -6.54 -3.00
CA ALA A 76 -7.15 -6.71 -4.34
C ALA A 76 -6.71 -5.35 -4.91
N GLY A 77 -5.44 -5.25 -5.31
CA GLY A 77 -4.91 -3.99 -5.85
C GLY A 77 -5.42 -3.73 -7.25
N GLU A 78 -6.27 -2.72 -7.45
CA GLU A 78 -6.57 -2.18 -8.78
C GLU A 78 -5.38 -1.38 -9.37
N GLN A 79 -4.37 -1.06 -8.55
CA GLN A 79 -3.24 -0.20 -8.91
C GLN A 79 -1.91 -0.94 -8.70
N GLY A 80 -1.14 -1.08 -9.78
CA GLY A 80 0.22 -1.62 -9.79
C GLY A 80 1.32 -0.55 -9.90
N TYR A 81 2.57 -0.99 -9.77
CA TYR A 81 3.74 -0.17 -10.10
C TYR A 81 4.06 -0.32 -11.59
N TRP A 82 4.25 0.81 -12.28
CA TRP A 82 4.45 0.83 -13.73
C TRP A 82 5.77 1.52 -14.09
N PHE A 83 6.52 0.92 -15.01
CA PHE A 83 7.64 1.57 -15.68
C PHE A 83 7.13 2.30 -16.92
N VAL A 84 7.29 3.62 -16.99
CA VAL A 84 6.78 4.47 -18.09
C VAL A 84 7.94 5.20 -18.76
N GLN A 85 8.03 5.10 -20.09
CA GLN A 85 9.01 5.80 -20.92
C GLN A 85 8.35 6.49 -22.13
N PRO A 86 8.85 7.67 -22.58
CA PRO A 86 8.35 8.31 -23.80
C PRO A 86 8.59 7.46 -25.04
N GLN A 87 7.58 7.31 -25.91
CA GLN A 87 7.69 6.48 -27.13
C GLN A 87 8.67 7.05 -28.17
N HIS A 88 8.81 8.38 -28.24
CA HIS A 88 9.52 9.05 -29.34
C HIS A 88 11.02 9.24 -29.12
N ARG A 89 11.58 8.78 -28.01
CA ARG A 89 13.01 8.90 -27.72
C ARG A 89 13.51 7.59 -27.11
N PRO A 90 14.31 6.78 -27.83
CA PRO A 90 14.99 5.66 -27.20
C PRO A 90 15.84 6.21 -26.05
N GLY A 91 15.60 5.70 -24.85
CA GLY A 91 16.36 6.12 -23.67
C GLY A 91 17.83 5.71 -23.78
N PRO A 92 18.70 6.28 -22.92
CA PRO A 92 20.09 5.85 -22.82
C PRO A 92 20.20 4.34 -22.59
N GLU A 93 21.34 3.74 -22.92
CA GLU A 93 21.62 2.32 -22.66
C GLU A 93 21.35 1.94 -21.20
N ALA A 94 21.71 2.82 -20.25
CA ALA A 94 21.43 2.66 -18.83
C ALA A 94 19.93 2.44 -18.53
N LEU A 95 19.02 3.08 -19.29
CA LEU A 95 17.57 2.88 -19.14
C LEU A 95 17.14 1.49 -19.61
N GLN A 96 17.76 0.96 -20.67
CA GLN A 96 17.48 -0.38 -21.16
C GLN A 96 17.93 -1.43 -20.15
N VAL A 97 19.14 -1.28 -19.62
CA VAL A 97 19.68 -2.13 -18.54
C VAL A 97 18.77 -2.10 -17.31
N PHE A 98 18.32 -0.91 -16.90
CA PHE A 98 17.41 -0.77 -15.76
C PHE A 98 16.04 -1.44 -16.01
N ARG A 99 15.47 -1.29 -17.20
CA ARG A 99 14.21 -1.95 -17.59
C ARG A 99 14.35 -3.47 -17.58
N GLU A 100 15.45 -4.00 -18.11
CA GLU A 100 15.72 -5.44 -18.09
C GLU A 100 15.94 -5.97 -16.69
N TRP A 101 16.60 -5.19 -15.83
CA TRP A 101 16.72 -5.52 -14.42
C TRP A 101 15.34 -5.56 -13.75
N LEU A 102 14.49 -4.55 -13.91
CA LEU A 102 13.14 -4.50 -13.35
C LEU A 102 12.27 -5.70 -13.77
N ALA A 103 12.44 -6.23 -14.98
CA ALA A 103 11.70 -7.39 -15.47
C ALA A 103 12.14 -8.72 -14.82
N ARG A 104 13.25 -8.73 -14.07
CA ARG A 104 13.79 -9.90 -13.36
C ARG A 104 13.56 -9.85 -11.85
N VAL A 105 13.07 -8.72 -11.32
CA VAL A 105 12.78 -8.51 -9.89
C VAL A 105 11.37 -8.97 -9.57
#